data_AF-A0A392VG74-F1
#
_entry.id   AF-A0A392VG74-F1
#
_cell.length_a   1.000
_cell.length_b   1.000
_cell.length_c   1.000
_cell.angle_alpha   90.00
_cell.angle_beta   90.00
_cell.angle_gamma   90.00
#
_symmetry.space_group_name_H-M   'P 1'
#
loop_
_entity.id
_entity.type
_entity.pdbx_description
1 polymer ?
#
loop_
_entity_poly.entity_id
_entity_poly.type
_entity_poly.pdbx_seq_one_letter_code
_entity_poly.pdbx_strand_id
1 'polypeptide(L)' 'VDTSGGVRVPAGFCGILGFRPSHGAVSHVGIIPVSTSLDTVGMYD' A
#
# COMPACT_ATOMS: atom_id res chain seq x y z
N VAL A 1 -1.78 1.71 3.18
CA VAL A 1 -2.22 1.98 1.80
C VAL A 1 -1.08 2.65 1.06
N ASP A 2 -0.75 2.19 -0.14
CA ASP A 2 0.31 2.74 -0.99
C ASP A 2 -0.32 3.44 -2.20
N THR A 3 -0.53 4.74 -2.07
CA THR A 3 -0.98 5.65 -3.15
C THR A 3 0.22 6.25 -3.89
N SER A 4 1.19 6.72 -3.11
CA SER A 4 2.41 7.42 -3.56
C SER A 4 3.67 6.88 -2.88
N GLY A 5 3.66 5.61 -2.43
CA GLY A 5 4.76 5.00 -1.68
C GLY A 5 4.49 4.77 -0.20
N GLY A 6 3.25 4.95 0.28
CA GLY A 6 2.89 4.86 1.70
C GLY A 6 3.13 3.49 2.38
N VAL A 7 3.48 2.44 1.62
CA VAL A 7 3.94 1.15 2.16
C VAL A 7 5.45 0.99 1.93
N ARG A 8 5.93 1.26 0.72
CA ARG A 8 7.35 1.04 0.36
C ARG A 8 8.33 1.98 1.06
N VAL A 9 7.98 3.26 1.19
CA VAL A 9 8.83 4.28 1.82
C VAL A 9 9.07 4.00 3.32
N PRO A 10 8.04 3.79 4.16
CA PRO A 10 8.26 3.45 5.56
C PRO A 10 8.98 2.11 5.75
N ALA A 11 8.71 1.11 4.90
CA ALA A 11 9.45 -0.16 4.94
C ALA A 11 10.96 0.04 4.73
N GLY A 12 11.36 0.92 3.80
CA GLY A 12 12.76 1.30 3.58
C GLY A 12 13.40 2.00 4.79
N PHE A 13 12.66 2.87 5.49
CA PHE A 13 13.17 3.51 6.72
C PHE A 13 13.34 2.54 7.88
N CYS A 14 12.47 1.53 7.98
CA CYS A 14 12.52 0.51 9.03
C CYS A 14 13.42 -0.70 8.68
N GLY A 15 13.91 -0.80 7.44
CA GLY A 15 14.74 -1.92 7.00
C GLY A 15 13.97 -3.25 6.90
N ILE A 16 12.66 -3.20 6.66
CA ILE A 16 11.76 -4.36 6.55
C ILE A 16 11.21 -4.50 5.14
N LEU A 17 10.54 -5.63 4.84
CA LEU A 17 9.90 -5.79 3.55
C LEU A 17 8.58 -5.00 3.51
N GLY A 18 8.35 -4.25 2.43
CA GLY A 18 7.09 -3.55 2.17
C GLY A 18 6.56 -3.87 0.78
N PHE A 19 5.63 -4.83 0.70
CA PHE A 19 5.08 -5.28 -0.57
C PHE A 19 3.85 -4.47 -0.98
N ARG A 20 3.89 -3.92 -2.19
CA ARG A 20 2.74 -3.32 -2.89
C ARG A 20 2.31 -4.27 -4.02
N PRO A 21 1.16 -4.96 -3.92
CA PRO A 21 0.65 -5.80 -5.00
C PRO A 21 0.16 -4.98 -6.20
N SER A 22 -0.27 -5.66 -7.26
CA SER A 22 -1.00 -5.02 -8.36
C SER A 22 -2.26 -4.32 -7.85
N HIS A 23 -2.61 -3.18 -8.44
CA HIS A 23 -3.79 -2.41 -8.05
C HIS A 23 -5.06 -3.27 -8.15
N GLY A 24 -5.91 -3.23 -7.12
CA GLY A 24 -7.13 -4.05 -7.02
C GLY A 24 -6.93 -5.53 -6.68
N ALA A 25 -5.69 -6.01 -6.50
CA ALA A 25 -5.43 -7.39 -6.07
C ALA A 25 -5.96 -7.71 -4.66
N VAL A 26 -6.08 -6.67 -3.82
CA VAL A 26 -6.68 -6.73 -2.50
C VAL A 26 -7.86 -5.77 -2.48
N SER A 27 -8.99 -6.22 -1.94
CA SER A 27 -10.22 -5.42 -1.85
C SER A 27 -9.99 -4.13 -1.06
N HIS A 28 -10.58 -3.03 -1.53
CA HIS A 28 -10.58 -1.74 -0.84
C HIS A 28 -11.79 -1.55 0.08
N VAL A 29 -12.62 -2.59 0.28
CA VAL A 29 -13.80 -2.52 1.16
C VAL A 29 -13.36 -2.14 2.58
N GLY A 30 -13.99 -1.11 3.14
CA GLY A 30 -13.70 -0.62 4.49
C GLY A 30 -12.49 0.33 4.59
N ILE A 31 -11.82 0.64 3.48
CA ILE A 31 -10.70 1.59 3.43
C ILE A 31 -11.22 2.99 3.11
N ILE A 32 -10.76 3.99 3.85
CA ILE A 32 -11.00 5.40 3.54
C ILE A 32 -10.13 5.77 2.34
N PRO A 33 -10.71 6.15 1.19
CA PRO A 33 -9.94 6.40 -0.03
C PRO A 33 -9.15 7.72 0.05
N VAL A 34 -7.92 7.69 -0.47
CA VAL A 34 -7.09 8.88 -0.72
C VAL A 34 -7.11 9.21 -2.21
N SER A 35 -6.88 8.21 -3.06
CA SER A 35 -7.01 8.30 -4.51
C SER A 35 -7.36 6.91 -5.06
N THR A 36 -8.63 6.71 -5.39
CA THR A 36 -9.18 5.38 -5.75
C THR A 36 -8.48 4.72 -6.93
N SER A 37 -7.89 5.50 -7.84
CA SER A 37 -7.14 5.00 -9.00
C SER A 37 -5.70 4.59 -8.70
N LEU A 38 -5.16 4.98 -7.53
CA LEU A 38 -3.76 4.76 -7.17
C LEU A 38 -3.59 3.95 -5.88
N ASP A 39 -4.58 4.00 -4.99
CA ASP A 39 -4.60 3.33 -3.70
C ASP A 39 -4.43 1.82 -3.89
N THR A 40 -3.47 1.24 -3.18
CA THR A 40 -3.28 -0.21 -3.11
C THR A 40 -3.03 -0.63 -1.67
N VAL A 41 -3.64 -1.73 -1.23
CA VAL A 41 -3.35 -2.34 0.07
C VAL A 41 -2.04 -3.11 -0.02
N GLY A 42 -1.02 -2.65 0.69
CA GLY A 42 0.25 -3.36 0.84
C GLY A 42 0.39 -3.99 2.22
N MET A 43 1.44 -4.77 2.38
CA MET A 43 1.72 -5.57 3.57
C MET A 43 3.21 -5.54 3.91
N TYR A 44 3.51 -5.72 5.20
CA TYR A 44 4.86 -5.72 5.75
C TYR A 44 5.22 -7.12 6.25
N ASP A 45 6.51 -7.45 6.15
CA ASP A 45 7.12 -8.65 6.75
C ASP A 45 8.42 -8.22 7.46
#